data_AF-A0A358Y294-F1
#
_entry.id   AF-A0A358Y294-F1
#
_cell.length_a   1.000
_cell.length_b   1.000
_cell.length_c   1.000
_cell.angle_alpha   90.00
_cell.angle_beta   90.00
_cell.angle_gamma   90.00
#
_symmetry.space_group_name_H-M   'P 1'
#
loop_
_entity.id
_entity.type
_entity.pdbx_description
1 polymer ?
#
loop_
_entity_poly.entity_id
_entity_poly.type
_entity_poly.pdbx_seq_one_letter_code
_entity_poly.pdbx_strand_id
1 'polypeptide(L)'
;NFTTTLLLAPKKTRKIMSDKVESSNQNWNSAFAYFSLHPEQAIYFDIPWKVTFSHIYSLQANQFITSSNSKSFNQVQTISFSGDVSFTKTWNLSGNVNFNLMDGGITNAFFTLNRNLHCWALSFYWVPIGGNKSFLLSIRNTSSLFKDAKFDFRKPPVFL
;
A
#
# COMPACT_ATOMS: atom_id res chain seq x y z
N ASN A 1 8.17 2.37 -20.10
CA ASN A 1 7.75 1.51 -18.97
C ASN A 1 6.41 0.91 -19.29
N PHE A 2 6.26 -0.39 -19.07
CA PHE A 2 5.03 -1.14 -19.27
C PHE A 2 4.61 -1.74 -17.94
N THR A 3 3.35 -1.55 -17.55
CA THR A 3 2.81 -2.07 -16.28
C THR A 3 1.58 -2.91 -16.56
N THR A 4 1.55 -4.13 -16.05
CA THR A 4 0.38 -5.00 -16.06
C THR A 4 -0.10 -5.20 -14.63
N THR A 5 -1.36 -4.91 -14.37
CA THR A 5 -1.95 -5.04 -13.03
C THR A 5 -3.15 -5.97 -13.07
N LEU A 6 -3.21 -6.91 -12.12
CA LEU A 6 -4.30 -7.84 -11.89
C LEU A 6 -4.86 -7.62 -10.49
N LEU A 7 -6.14 -7.24 -10.40
CA LEU A 7 -6.87 -7.13 -9.14
C LEU A 7 -7.74 -8.37 -8.92
N LEU A 8 -7.54 -9.05 -7.80
CA LEU A 8 -8.39 -10.13 -7.32
C LEU A 8 -9.18 -9.64 -6.11
N ALA A 9 -10.51 -9.68 -6.23
CA ALA A 9 -11.42 -9.36 -5.15
C ALA A 9 -12.78 -10.07 -5.34
N PRO A 10 -13.54 -10.33 -4.26
CA PRO A 10 -14.89 -10.92 -4.34
C PRO A 10 -15.84 -10.15 -5.26
N LYS A 11 -16.84 -10.82 -5.84
CA LYS A 11 -17.85 -10.15 -6.69
C LYS A 11 -18.62 -9.08 -5.91
N LYS A 12 -18.98 -9.35 -4.65
CA LYS A 12 -19.64 -8.38 -3.76
C LYS A 12 -18.78 -7.12 -3.57
N THR A 13 -17.48 -7.30 -3.36
CA THR A 13 -16.50 -6.21 -3.26
C THR A 13 -16.46 -5.36 -4.52
N ARG A 14 -16.36 -5.99 -5.70
CA ARG A 14 -16.33 -5.26 -6.98
C ARG A 14 -17.60 -4.44 -7.21
N LYS A 15 -18.77 -4.95 -6.80
CA LYS A 15 -20.03 -4.17 -6.80
C LYS A 15 -19.96 -2.98 -5.85
N ILE A 16 -19.58 -3.18 -4.59
CA ILE A 16 -19.43 -2.09 -3.61
C ILE A 16 -18.46 -1.00 -4.09
N MET A 17 -17.36 -1.40 -4.74
CA MET A 17 -16.41 -0.44 -5.32
C MET A 17 -17.04 0.35 -6.46
N SER A 18 -17.78 -0.30 -7.37
CA SER A 18 -18.54 0.37 -8.43
C SER A 18 -19.60 1.32 -7.86
N ASP A 19 -20.41 0.85 -6.92
CA ASP A 19 -21.50 1.62 -6.30
C ASP A 19 -20.97 2.84 -5.51
N LYS A 20 -19.81 2.69 -4.84
CA LYS A 20 -19.14 3.80 -4.12
C LYS A 20 -18.52 4.81 -5.09
N VAL A 21 -17.93 4.35 -6.19
CA VAL A 21 -17.45 5.24 -7.26
C VAL A 21 -18.62 6.04 -7.85
N GLU A 22 -19.76 5.39 -8.08
CA GLU A 22 -20.95 6.02 -8.66
C GLU A 22 -21.61 7.03 -7.70
N SER A 23 -21.80 6.66 -6.42
CA SER A 23 -22.37 7.57 -5.39
C SER A 23 -21.45 8.73 -5.02
N SER A 24 -20.12 8.56 -5.14
CA SER A 24 -19.15 9.59 -4.80
C SER A 24 -18.95 10.65 -5.89
N ASN A 25 -19.51 10.47 -7.11
CA ASN A 25 -19.59 11.53 -8.12
C ASN A 25 -20.30 12.81 -7.62
N GLN A 26 -21.05 12.72 -6.52
CA GLN A 26 -21.76 13.85 -5.92
C GLN A 26 -20.91 14.70 -4.95
N ASN A 27 -19.76 14.21 -4.48
CA ASN A 27 -18.90 14.91 -3.51
C ASN A 27 -17.45 14.99 -4.01
N TRP A 28 -17.13 16.05 -4.76
CA TRP A 28 -15.81 16.29 -5.36
C TRP A 28 -14.78 16.76 -4.32
N ASN A 29 -13.79 15.93 -4.00
CA ASN A 29 -12.58 16.33 -3.28
C ASN A 29 -11.32 15.91 -4.06
N SER A 30 -10.16 16.52 -3.80
CA SER A 30 -8.92 16.28 -4.54
C SER A 30 -8.38 14.85 -4.39
N ALA A 31 -8.73 14.15 -3.31
CA ALA A 31 -8.42 12.74 -3.10
C ALA A 31 -9.27 11.81 -3.99
N PHE A 32 -10.49 12.23 -4.36
CA PHE A 32 -11.44 11.40 -5.10
C PHE A 32 -11.00 11.13 -6.55
N ALA A 33 -10.55 12.15 -7.29
CA ALA A 33 -10.12 11.97 -8.68
C ALA A 33 -9.04 10.88 -8.81
N TYR A 34 -8.16 10.79 -7.81
CA TYR A 34 -7.14 9.75 -7.72
C TYR A 34 -7.75 8.36 -7.49
N PHE A 35 -8.64 8.20 -6.51
CA PHE A 35 -9.27 6.91 -6.21
C PHE A 35 -10.29 6.43 -7.24
N SER A 36 -10.89 7.33 -8.01
CA SER A 36 -11.76 6.96 -9.14
C SER A 36 -10.97 6.37 -10.31
N LEU A 37 -9.75 6.85 -10.53
CA LEU A 37 -8.83 6.29 -11.52
C LEU A 37 -8.10 5.05 -10.99
N HIS A 38 -7.92 4.96 -9.66
CA HIS A 38 -7.23 3.89 -8.96
C HIS A 38 -8.09 3.25 -7.85
N PRO A 39 -9.24 2.64 -8.19
CA PRO A 39 -10.17 2.10 -7.19
C PRO A 39 -9.53 0.98 -6.35
N GLU A 40 -8.51 0.31 -6.86
CA GLU A 40 -7.71 -0.70 -6.15
C GLU A 40 -6.99 -0.15 -4.91
N GLN A 41 -6.70 1.16 -4.86
CA GLN A 41 -5.93 1.76 -3.78
C GLN A 41 -6.79 2.21 -2.58
N ALA A 42 -8.09 2.40 -2.77
CA ALA A 42 -8.99 2.83 -1.71
C ALA A 42 -9.22 1.73 -0.64
N ILE A 43 -9.18 2.11 0.64
CA ILE A 43 -9.44 1.20 1.76
C ILE A 43 -10.94 1.15 2.02
N TYR A 44 -11.55 -0.02 1.87
CA TYR A 44 -12.97 -0.22 2.18
C TYR A 44 -13.10 -1.31 3.24
N PHE A 45 -13.57 -0.95 4.44
CA PHE A 45 -13.72 -1.89 5.57
C PHE A 45 -14.80 -2.97 5.35
N ASP A 46 -15.66 -2.82 4.33
CA ASP A 46 -16.67 -3.81 3.94
C ASP A 46 -16.11 -4.93 3.03
N ILE A 47 -14.85 -4.80 2.60
CA ILE A 47 -14.17 -5.76 1.73
C ILE A 47 -13.44 -6.78 2.61
N PRO A 48 -13.77 -8.08 2.53
CA PRO A 48 -13.09 -9.08 3.35
C PRO A 48 -11.63 -9.25 2.92
N TRP A 49 -11.35 -9.15 1.62
CA TRP A 49 -9.99 -9.11 1.10
C TRP A 49 -9.94 -8.55 -0.33
N LYS A 50 -8.80 -7.95 -0.68
CA LYS A 50 -8.39 -7.61 -2.04
C LYS A 50 -6.89 -7.90 -2.17
N VAL A 51 -6.50 -8.40 -3.33
CA VAL A 51 -5.11 -8.65 -3.68
C VAL A 51 -4.85 -8.01 -5.05
N THR A 52 -3.75 -7.30 -5.16
CA THR A 52 -3.30 -6.67 -6.40
C THR A 52 -1.91 -7.18 -6.72
N PHE A 53 -1.77 -7.69 -7.94
CA PHE A 53 -0.50 -8.11 -8.49
C PHE A 53 -0.14 -7.17 -9.64
N SER A 54 1.01 -6.53 -9.57
CA SER A 54 1.50 -5.64 -10.62
C SER A 54 2.88 -6.08 -11.09
N HIS A 55 3.02 -6.29 -12.38
CA HIS A 55 4.31 -6.49 -13.03
C HIS A 55 4.71 -5.20 -13.74
N ILE A 56 5.83 -4.62 -13.32
CA ILE A 56 6.36 -3.35 -13.83
C ILE A 56 7.65 -3.66 -14.59
N TYR A 57 7.64 -3.30 -15.87
CA TYR A 57 8.73 -3.48 -16.79
C TYR A 57 9.29 -2.13 -17.23
N SER A 58 10.59 -1.93 -17.06
CA SER A 58 11.28 -0.72 -17.47
C SER A 58 12.48 -1.05 -18.35
N LEU A 59 12.65 -0.26 -19.40
CA LEU A 59 13.84 -0.25 -20.25
C LEU A 59 14.46 1.12 -20.13
N GLN A 60 15.73 1.16 -19.73
CA GLN A 60 16.49 2.39 -19.55
C GLN A 60 17.75 2.31 -20.39
N ALA A 61 18.07 3.38 -21.13
CA ALA A 61 19.31 3.43 -21.87
C ALA A 61 20.49 3.35 -20.89
N ASN A 62 21.46 2.48 -21.18
CA ASN A 62 22.67 2.39 -20.39
C ASN A 62 23.59 3.54 -20.77
N GLN A 63 23.71 4.53 -19.88
CA GLN A 63 24.56 5.70 -20.09
C GLN A 63 26.02 5.44 -19.69
N PHE A 64 26.32 4.32 -19.03
CA PHE A 64 27.64 3.96 -18.51
C PHE A 64 28.11 2.62 -19.08
N ILE A 65 28.30 2.59 -20.41
CA ILE A 65 28.79 1.41 -21.13
C ILE A 65 30.24 1.17 -20.74
N THR A 66 30.53 -0.02 -20.20
CA THR A 66 31.87 -0.47 -19.81
C THR A 66 32.13 -1.85 -20.40
N SER A 67 33.37 -2.32 -20.46
CA SER A 67 33.66 -3.70 -20.91
C SER A 67 32.91 -4.77 -20.09
N SER A 68 32.62 -4.48 -18.82
CA SER A 68 31.82 -5.34 -17.92
C SER A 68 30.30 -5.18 -18.11
N ASN A 69 29.81 -4.07 -18.66
CA ASN A 69 28.40 -3.85 -18.95
C ASN A 69 28.23 -3.19 -20.33
N SER A 70 28.36 -4.01 -21.38
CA SER A 70 28.31 -3.61 -22.78
C SER A 70 26.89 -3.47 -23.33
N LYS A 71 25.85 -3.76 -22.53
CA LYS A 71 24.46 -3.69 -22.98
C LYS A 71 24.05 -2.23 -23.16
N SER A 72 23.49 -1.89 -24.32
CA SER A 72 22.97 -0.54 -24.59
C SER A 72 21.74 -0.18 -23.77
N PHE A 73 21.06 -1.18 -23.19
CA PHE A 73 19.87 -1.00 -22.36
C PHE A 73 19.94 -1.82 -21.09
N ASN A 74 19.61 -1.18 -19.97
CA ASN A 74 19.31 -1.84 -18.70
C ASN A 74 17.82 -2.13 -18.64
N GLN A 75 17.50 -3.40 -18.50
CA GLN A 75 16.16 -3.86 -18.28
C GLN A 75 15.94 -3.94 -16.76
N VAL A 76 14.78 -3.50 -16.27
CA VAL A 76 14.41 -3.62 -14.84
C VAL A 76 13.02 -4.22 -14.80
N GLN A 77 12.84 -5.28 -14.01
CA GLN A 77 11.57 -5.95 -13.87
C GLN A 77 11.23 -6.08 -12.39
N THR A 78 10.08 -5.53 -12.00
CA THR A 78 9.63 -5.55 -10.61
C THR A 78 8.25 -6.16 -10.53
N ILE A 79 8.09 -7.15 -9.66
CA ILE A 79 6.79 -7.67 -9.27
C ILE A 79 6.40 -7.01 -7.96
N SER A 80 5.22 -6.38 -7.93
CA SER A 80 4.61 -5.82 -6.74
C SER A 80 3.38 -6.64 -6.36
N PHE A 81 3.35 -7.09 -5.12
CA PHE A 81 2.23 -7.78 -4.52
C PHE A 81 1.66 -6.91 -3.41
N SER A 82 0.41 -6.52 -3.52
CA SER A 82 -0.32 -5.77 -2.50
C SER A 82 -1.51 -6.59 -2.00
N GLY A 83 -1.64 -6.73 -0.69
CA GLY A 83 -2.77 -7.39 -0.06
C GLY A 83 -3.44 -6.46 0.94
N ASP A 84 -4.75 -6.56 1.05
CA ASP A 84 -5.56 -5.88 2.07
C ASP A 84 -6.69 -6.82 2.46
N VAL A 85 -6.78 -7.15 3.75
CA VAL A 85 -7.69 -8.15 4.32
C VAL A 85 -8.37 -7.54 5.53
N SER A 86 -9.69 -7.42 5.49
CA SER A 86 -10.50 -7.02 6.64
C SER A 86 -11.24 -8.23 7.18
N PHE A 87 -10.68 -8.86 8.22
CA PHE A 87 -11.25 -10.07 8.82
C PHE A 87 -12.45 -9.77 9.73
N THR A 88 -12.58 -8.55 10.24
CA THR A 88 -13.77 -8.06 10.95
C THR A 88 -14.02 -6.59 10.60
N LYS A 89 -15.18 -6.03 10.98
CA LYS A 89 -15.50 -4.61 10.74
C LYS A 89 -14.52 -3.63 11.40
N THR A 90 -13.77 -4.09 12.39
CA THR A 90 -12.85 -3.26 13.18
C THR A 90 -11.39 -3.55 12.89
N TRP A 91 -11.06 -4.64 12.20
CA TRP A 91 -9.67 -5.00 11.95
C TRP A 91 -9.35 -5.07 10.46
N ASN A 92 -8.22 -4.52 10.08
CA ASN A 92 -7.70 -4.53 8.73
C ASN A 92 -6.20 -4.82 8.76
N LEU A 93 -5.75 -5.77 7.94
CA LEU A 93 -4.35 -6.04 7.68
C LEU A 93 -4.07 -5.77 6.21
N SER A 94 -3.13 -4.87 5.93
CA SER A 94 -2.65 -4.62 4.58
C SER A 94 -1.14 -4.77 4.52
N GLY A 95 -0.60 -4.96 3.32
CA GLY A 95 0.82 -5.01 3.10
C GLY A 95 1.16 -4.98 1.63
N ASN A 96 2.42 -4.64 1.35
CA ASN A 96 2.98 -4.65 0.02
C ASN A 96 4.38 -5.24 0.04
N VAL A 97 4.70 -6.00 -1.00
CA VAL A 97 6.00 -6.62 -1.21
C VAL A 97 6.42 -6.36 -2.64
N ASN A 98 7.63 -5.84 -2.83
CA ASN A 98 8.24 -5.59 -4.13
C ASN A 98 9.44 -6.51 -4.32
N PHE A 99 9.44 -7.25 -5.43
CA PHE A 99 10.48 -8.19 -5.81
C PHE A 99 11.14 -7.75 -7.11
N ASN A 100 12.46 -7.58 -7.11
CA ASN A 100 13.22 -7.33 -8.33
C ASN A 100 13.64 -8.66 -8.95
N LEU A 101 13.12 -8.97 -10.14
CA LEU A 101 13.43 -10.22 -10.84
C LEU A 101 14.88 -10.27 -11.34
N MET A 102 15.52 -9.11 -11.55
CA MET A 102 16.91 -9.03 -12.00
C MET A 102 17.89 -9.44 -10.91
N ASP A 103 17.69 -8.89 -9.71
CA ASP A 103 18.54 -9.17 -8.55
C ASP A 103 18.09 -10.42 -7.79
N GLY A 104 16.93 -10.99 -8.15
CA GLY A 104 16.36 -12.18 -7.51
C GLY A 104 15.94 -11.97 -6.06
N GLY A 105 15.62 -10.73 -5.66
CA GLY A 105 15.44 -10.37 -4.25
C GLY A 105 14.22 -9.48 -3.98
N ILE A 106 13.74 -9.54 -2.72
CA ILE A 106 12.74 -8.61 -2.22
C ILE A 106 13.42 -7.25 -1.99
N THR A 107 13.01 -6.24 -2.75
CA THR A 107 13.53 -4.88 -2.65
C THR A 107 12.90 -4.13 -1.47
N ASN A 108 11.60 -4.32 -1.22
CA ASN A 108 10.88 -3.64 -0.15
C ASN A 108 9.70 -4.51 0.30
N ALA A 109 9.42 -4.53 1.60
CA ALA A 109 8.19 -5.06 2.15
C ALA A 109 7.71 -4.18 3.30
N PHE A 110 6.42 -3.87 3.32
CA PHE A 110 5.78 -3.22 4.45
C PHE A 110 4.42 -3.83 4.76
N PHE A 111 4.01 -3.71 6.02
CA PHE A 111 2.76 -4.23 6.55
C PHE A 111 2.10 -3.18 7.44
N THR A 112 0.79 -3.08 7.37
CA THR A 112 -0.02 -2.20 8.21
C THR A 112 -1.15 -2.99 8.84
N LEU A 113 -1.20 -3.03 10.16
CA LEU A 113 -2.31 -3.62 10.91
C LEU A 113 -3.09 -2.49 11.60
N ASN A 114 -4.37 -2.37 11.29
CA ASN A 114 -5.27 -1.37 11.84
C ASN A 114 -6.35 -2.03 12.68
N ARG A 115 -6.67 -1.43 13.84
CA ARG A 115 -7.80 -1.83 14.68
C ARG A 115 -8.60 -0.61 15.15
N ASN A 116 -9.90 -0.65 14.92
CA ASN A 116 -10.86 0.32 15.44
C ASN A 116 -11.46 -0.20 16.77
N LEU A 117 -11.36 0.61 17.82
CA LEU A 117 -11.85 0.34 19.18
C LEU A 117 -12.94 1.35 19.57
N HIS A 118 -13.67 1.89 18.59
CA HIS A 118 -14.71 2.92 18.73
C HIS A 118 -14.17 4.31 19.08
N CYS A 119 -13.67 4.50 20.29
CA CYS A 119 -13.05 5.75 20.75
C CYS A 119 -11.53 5.77 20.55
N TRP A 120 -10.94 4.63 20.20
CA TRP A 120 -9.51 4.51 19.95
C TRP A 120 -9.26 3.91 18.58
N ALA A 121 -8.20 4.35 17.92
CA ALA A 121 -7.67 3.75 16.71
C ALA A 121 -6.22 3.34 16.95
N LEU A 122 -5.96 2.05 16.73
CA LEU A 122 -4.64 1.46 16.73
C LEU A 122 -4.17 1.29 15.29
N SER A 123 -2.94 1.67 15.00
CA SER A 123 -2.28 1.41 13.73
C SER A 123 -0.85 0.96 13.98
N PHE A 124 -0.48 -0.20 13.44
CA PHE A 124 0.88 -0.72 13.47
C PHE A 124 1.42 -0.80 12.05
N TYR A 125 2.39 0.04 11.74
CA TYR A 125 3.10 0.08 10.47
C TYR A 125 4.48 -0.55 10.66
N TRP A 126 4.87 -1.49 9.81
CA TRP A 126 6.12 -2.23 9.92
C TRP A 126 6.77 -2.40 8.56
N VAL A 127 8.05 -2.01 8.46
CA VAL A 127 8.90 -2.15 7.27
C VAL A 127 10.07 -3.08 7.61
N PRO A 128 9.95 -4.40 7.42
CA PRO A 128 11.04 -5.34 7.69
C PRO A 128 12.15 -5.33 6.62
N ILE A 129 11.81 -5.02 5.37
CA ILE A 129 12.71 -5.12 4.21
C ILE A 129 12.66 -3.81 3.43
N GLY A 130 13.82 -3.29 3.05
CA GLY A 130 13.97 -2.02 2.34
C GLY A 130 15.10 -1.16 2.92
N GLY A 131 15.32 0.02 2.34
CA GLY A 131 16.37 0.94 2.79
C GLY A 131 16.16 1.48 4.21
N ASN A 132 14.89 1.68 4.62
CA ASN A 132 14.54 2.26 5.91
C ASN A 132 13.70 1.28 6.74
N LYS A 133 14.36 0.28 7.33
CA LYS A 133 13.70 -0.67 8.23
C LYS A 133 13.20 0.02 9.47
N SER A 134 11.90 -0.07 9.72
CA SER A 134 11.25 0.68 10.79
C SER A 134 9.98 0.00 11.26
N PHE A 135 9.50 0.41 12.43
CA PHE A 135 8.11 0.18 12.81
C PHE A 135 7.55 1.42 13.50
N LEU A 136 6.23 1.59 13.44
CA LEU A 136 5.47 2.62 14.12
C LEU A 136 4.16 2.00 14.62
N LEU A 137 4.01 1.93 15.93
CA LEU A 137 2.75 1.66 16.60
C LEU A 137 2.16 3.01 17.04
N SER A 138 0.97 3.33 16.55
CA SER A 138 0.23 4.55 16.90
C SER A 138 -1.10 4.17 17.55
N ILE A 139 -1.36 4.74 18.71
CA ILE A 139 -2.64 4.68 19.42
C ILE A 139 -3.14 6.11 19.51
N ARG A 140 -4.30 6.38 18.93
CA ARG A 140 -4.92 7.71 18.94
C ARG A 140 -6.37 7.63 19.36
N ASN A 141 -6.83 8.62 20.10
CA ASN A 141 -8.24 8.76 20.39
C ASN A 141 -8.96 9.35 19.17
N THR A 142 -10.09 8.76 18.77
CA THR A 142 -10.91 9.19 17.63
C THR A 142 -12.06 10.11 18.05
N SER A 143 -12.33 10.23 19.35
CA SER A 143 -13.35 11.13 19.89
C SER A 143 -12.91 12.60 19.79
N SER A 144 -13.87 13.48 19.51
CA SER A 144 -13.66 14.93 19.48
C SER A 144 -13.23 15.51 20.83
N LEU A 145 -13.56 14.83 21.93
CA LEU A 145 -13.28 15.26 23.31
C LEU A 145 -11.81 15.08 23.73
N PHE A 146 -11.04 14.20 23.08
CA PHE A 146 -9.69 13.82 23.53
C PHE A 146 -8.70 13.70 22.37
N LYS A 147 -8.76 14.62 21.39
CA LYS A 147 -7.88 14.61 20.21
C LYS A 147 -6.38 14.61 20.54
N ASP A 148 -6.02 15.13 21.72
CA ASP A 148 -4.62 15.30 22.12
C ASP A 148 -3.99 14.04 22.72
N ALA A 149 -4.79 13.00 23.03
CA ALA A 149 -4.28 11.72 23.49
C ALA A 149 -3.78 10.88 22.30
N LYS A 150 -2.52 11.08 21.95
CA LYS A 150 -1.79 10.30 20.95
C LYS A 150 -0.56 9.66 21.58
N PHE A 151 -0.36 8.39 21.27
CA PHE A 151 0.78 7.64 21.75
C PHE A 151 1.42 6.88 20.59
N ASP A 152 2.68 7.21 20.30
CA ASP A 152 3.44 6.67 19.17
C ASP A 152 4.71 5.98 19.68
N PHE A 153 4.84 4.69 19.42
CA PHE A 153 6.10 3.97 19.56
C PHE A 153 6.69 3.70 18.20
N ARG A 154 7.93 4.14 17.96
CA ARG A 154 8.60 3.93 16.68
C ARG A 154 10.04 3.49 16.84
N LYS A 155 10.53 2.78 15.84
CA LYS A 155 11.95 2.48 15.63
C LYS A 155 12.32 2.83 14.20
N PRO A 156 13.46 3.52 13.95
CA PRO A 156 14.33 4.15 14.94
C PRO A 156 13.61 5.27 15.71
N PRO A 157 14.00 5.55 16.97
CA PRO A 157 13.47 6.69 17.71
C PRO A 157 13.90 7.98 16.99
N VAL A 158 13.00 8.96 16.90
CA VAL A 158 13.39 10.30 16.45
C VAL A 158 13.93 11.03 17.66
N PHE A 159 15.20 11.39 17.59
CA PHE A 159 15.78 12.38 18.48
C PHE A 159 15.28 13.74 17.97
N LEU A 160 14.40 14.37 18.76
CA LEU A 160 14.03 15.77 18.59
C LEU A 160 15.11 16.65 19.20
#